data_AF-A0A383ACI0-F1
#
_entry.id   AF-A0A383ACI0-F1
#
_cell.length_a   1.000
_cell.length_b   1.000
_cell.length_c   1.000
_cell.angle_alpha   90.00
_cell.angle_beta   90.00
_cell.angle_gamma   90.00
#
_symmetry.space_group_name_H-M   'P 1'
#
loop_
_entity.id
_entity.type
_entity.pdbx_description
1 polymer ?
#
loop_
_entity_poly.entity_id
_entity_poly.type
_entity_poly.pdbx_seq_one_letter_code
_entity_poly.pdbx_strand_id
1 'polypeptide(L)' 'MGLDLFNSHEETLIEKFEMIMGWSLKDACEFASENELKKTIIAQPSIFALSYSYGLEAIKKYGKPSALAGHSL' A
#
# COMPACT_ATOMS: atom_id res chain seq x y z
N MET A 1 10.27 3.39 -4.99
CA MET A 1 9.71 4.39 -4.03
C MET A 1 8.85 3.63 -3.03
N GLY A 2 8.97 3.88 -1.73
CA GLY A 2 8.15 3.22 -0.70
C GLY A 2 8.83 2.10 0.10
N LEU A 3 10.09 1.75 -0.19
CA LEU A 3 10.83 0.68 0.53
C LEU A 3 10.96 0.94 2.03
N ASP A 4 11.17 2.19 2.43
CA ASP A 4 11.22 2.57 3.85
C ASP A 4 9.86 2.35 4.54
N LEU A 5 8.76 2.46 3.79
CA LEU A 5 7.39 2.23 4.27
C LEU A 5 7.16 0.74 4.57
N PHE A 6 7.74 -0.16 3.75
CA PHE A 6 7.66 -1.60 3.99
C PHE A 6 8.37 -2.00 5.29
N ASN A 7 9.46 -1.32 5.65
CA ASN A 7 10.15 -1.56 6.92
C ASN A 7 9.36 -1.00 8.11
N SER A 8 8.77 0.20 7.98
CA SER A 8 8.03 0.82 9.08
C SER A 8 6.60 0.28 9.27
N HIS A 9 6.06 -0.42 8.26
CA HIS A 9 4.72 -1.02 8.29
C HIS A 9 4.74 -2.49 7.85
N GLU A 10 5.76 -3.25 8.24
CA GLU A 10 5.93 -4.67 7.90
C GLU A 10 4.68 -5.50 8.20
N GLU A 11 4.07 -5.33 9.38
CA GLU A 11 2.84 -6.02 9.77
C GLU A 11 1.69 -5.80 8.75
N THR A 12 1.59 -4.60 8.17
CA THR A 12 0.48 -4.24 7.26
C THR A 12 0.81 -4.52 5.80
N LEU A 13 1.99 -4.08 5.34
CA LEU A 13 2.38 -4.12 3.92
C LEU A 13 3.01 -5.45 3.50
N ILE A 14 3.48 -6.24 4.46
CA ILE A 14 4.10 -7.55 4.23
C ILE A 14 3.20 -8.61 4.85
N GLU A 15 3.21 -8.78 6.17
CA GLU A 15 2.60 -9.93 6.83
C GLU A 15 1.11 -10.09 6.52
N LYS A 16 0.30 -9.06 6.82
CA LYS A 16 -1.15 -9.11 6.59
C LYS A 16 -1.49 -9.10 5.11
N PHE A 17 -0.78 -8.30 4.32
CA PHE A 17 -1.03 -8.22 2.89
C PHE A 17 -0.80 -9.57 2.22
N GLU A 18 0.37 -10.19 2.45
CA GLU A 18 0.73 -11.49 1.88
C GLU A 18 -0.20 -12.59 2.36
N MET A 19 -0.57 -12.59 3.65
CA MET A 19 -1.54 -13.54 4.19
C MET A 19 -2.90 -13.45 3.50
N ILE A 20 -3.39 -12.24 3.20
CA ILE A 20 -4.72 -12.01 2.60
C ILE A 20 -4.69 -12.25 1.08
N MET A 21 -3.66 -11.75 0.40
CA MET A 21 -3.59 -11.69 -1.05
C MET A 21 -2.92 -12.93 -1.66
N GLY A 22 -2.08 -13.63 -0.91
CA GLY A 22 -1.32 -14.79 -1.37
C GLY A 22 -0.11 -14.46 -2.24
N TRP A 23 0.32 -13.19 -2.27
CA TRP A 23 1.50 -12.72 -3.02
C TRP A 23 2.14 -11.50 -2.34
N SER A 24 3.43 -11.26 -2.62
CA SER A 24 4.20 -10.17 -2.03
C SER A 24 4.00 -8.85 -2.73
N LEU A 25 3.47 -7.86 -2.00
CA LEU A 25 3.38 -6.49 -2.48
C LEU A 25 4.76 -5.88 -2.75
N LYS A 26 5.74 -6.23 -1.92
CA LYS A 26 7.12 -5.76 -2.08
C LYS A 26 7.70 -6.27 -3.40
N ASP A 27 7.57 -7.58 -3.67
CA ASP A 27 8.05 -8.15 -4.93
C ASP A 27 7.31 -7.58 -6.14
N ALA A 28 6.00 -7.34 -6.03
CA ALA A 28 5.25 -6.70 -7.09
C ALA A 28 5.77 -5.29 -7.39
N CYS A 29 6.08 -4.49 -6.36
CA CYS A 29 6.66 -3.16 -6.55
C CYS A 29 8.10 -3.17 -7.10
N GLU A 30 8.91 -4.19 -6.77
CA GLU A 30 10.31 -4.28 -7.19
C GLU A 30 10.49 -4.92 -8.57
N PHE A 31 9.69 -5.93 -8.90
CA PHE A 31 9.97 -6.82 -10.03
C PHE A 31 8.85 -6.92 -11.08
N ALA A 32 7.61 -6.53 -10.76
CA ALA A 32 6.52 -6.68 -11.72
C ALA A 32 6.67 -5.71 -12.90
N SER A 33 6.28 -6.17 -14.08
CA SER A 33 6.20 -5.29 -15.25
C SER A 33 5.07 -4.27 -15.09
N GLU A 34 5.17 -3.15 -15.82
CA GLU A 34 4.11 -2.12 -15.83
C GLU A 34 2.73 -2.70 -16.19
N ASN A 35 2.68 -3.65 -17.12
CA ASN A 35 1.44 -4.30 -17.55
C ASN A 35 0.84 -5.19 -16.44
N GLU A 36 1.66 -5.81 -15.61
CA GLU A 36 1.19 -6.59 -14.47
C GLU A 36 0.66 -5.70 -13.35
N LEU A 37 1.36 -4.60 -13.06
CA LEU A 37 0.91 -3.61 -12.07
C LEU A 37 -0.43 -2.97 -12.44
N LYS A 38 -0.73 -2.81 -13.74
CA LYS A 38 -2.01 -2.26 -14.23
C LYS A 38 -3.18 -3.24 -14.16
N LYS A 39 -2.95 -4.53 -13.93
CA LYS A 39 -4.06 -5.48 -13.75
C LYS A 39 -4.82 -5.08 -12.49
N THR A 40 -6.13 -4.86 -12.60
CA THR A 40 -6.97 -4.38 -11.48
C THR A 40 -6.80 -5.21 -10.21
N ILE A 41 -6.66 -6.53 -10.35
CA ILE A 41 -6.44 -7.47 -9.23
C ILE A 41 -5.12 -7.25 -8.48
N ILE A 42 -4.15 -6.56 -9.08
CA ILE A 42 -2.88 -6.15 -8.47
C ILE A 42 -2.94 -4.68 -8.08
N ALA A 43 -3.37 -3.81 -8.99
CA ALA A 43 -3.39 -2.36 -8.81
C ALA A 43 -4.17 -1.93 -7.58
N GLN A 44 -5.43 -2.38 -7.47
CA GLN A 44 -6.35 -1.96 -6.41
C GLN A 44 -5.87 -2.31 -4.99
N PRO A 45 -5.54 -3.58 -4.68
CA PRO A 45 -5.03 -3.90 -3.35
C PRO A 45 -3.70 -3.20 -3.05
N SER A 46 -2.83 -3.04 -4.05
CA SER A 46 -1.55 -2.31 -3.89
C SER A 46 -1.78 -0.85 -3.51
N ILE A 47 -2.64 -0.15 -4.25
CA ILE A 47 -3.00 1.25 -4.00
C ILE A 47 -3.60 1.39 -2.59
N PHE A 48 -4.50 0.49 -2.20
CA PHE A 48 -5.11 0.52 -0.88
C PHE A 48 -4.08 0.36 0.24
N ALA A 49 -3.25 -0.67 0.18
CA ALA A 49 -2.27 -0.98 1.23
C ALA A 49 -1.26 0.16 1.41
N LEU A 50 -0.74 0.70 0.31
CA LEU A 50 0.19 1.83 0.34
C LEU A 50 -0.50 3.11 0.85
N SER A 51 -1.69 3.42 0.35
CA SER A 51 -2.42 4.63 0.74
C SER A 51 -2.79 4.61 2.23
N TYR A 52 -3.17 3.45 2.75
CA TYR A 52 -3.46 3.27 4.17
C TYR A 52 -2.21 3.53 5.04
N SER A 53 -1.09 2.88 4.72
CA SER A 53 0.17 3.06 5.45
C SER A 53 0.67 4.51 5.40
N TYR A 54 0.59 5.15 4.23
CA TYR A 54 0.87 6.58 4.11
C TYR A 54 -0.08 7.46 4.94
N GLY A 55 -1.36 7.10 5.00
CA GLY A 55 -2.36 7.79 5.82
C GLY A 55 -2.02 7.75 7.31
N LEU A 56 -1.52 6.62 7.81
CA LEU A 56 -1.07 6.48 9.20
C LEU A 56 0.10 7.41 9.51
N GLU A 57 1.12 7.45 8.64
CA GLU A 57 2.27 8.35 8.83
C GLU A 57 1.87 9.82 8.70
N ALA A 58 0.95 10.15 7.80
CA ALA A 58 0.42 11.49 7.68
C ALA A 58 -0.32 11.93 8.95
N ILE A 59 -1.17 11.07 9.53
CA ILE A 59 -1.88 11.36 10.79
C ILE A 59 -0.90 11.52 11.94
N LYS A 60 0.13 10.66 12.01
CA LYS A 60 1.17 10.74 13.04
C LYS A 60 1.96 12.04 12.95
N LYS A 61 2.26 12.51 11.74
CA LYS A 61 3.08 13.71 11.52
C LYS A 61 2.29 15.01 11.61
N TYR A 62 1.04 15.03 11.13
CA TYR A 62 0.26 16.27 10.94
C TYR A 62 -1.01 16.31 11.78
N GLY A 63 -1.35 15.24 12.51
CA GLY A 63 -2.59 15.11 13.26
C GLY A 63 -3.75 14.61 12.41
N LYS A 64 -4.93 14.49 13.03
CA LYS A 64 -6.14 13.98 12.36
C LYS A 64 -6.71 15.04 11.41
N PRO A 65 -7.06 14.67 10.17
CA PRO A 65 -7.71 15.59 9.26
C PRO A 65 -9.15 15.88 9.70
N SER A 66 -9.63 17.09 9.46
CA SER A 66 -11.02 17.48 9.73
C SER A 66 -12.01 16.91 8.71
N ALA A 67 -11.53 16.52 7.52
CA ALA A 67 -12.31 15.92 6.45
C ALA A 67 -11.42 14.98 5.61
N LEU A 68 -12.03 13.98 4.98
CA LEU A 68 -11.37 13.03 4.10
C LEU A 68 -12.14 12.95 2.76
N ALA A 69 -11.41 12.76 1.66
CA ALA A 69 -11.99 12.53 0.34
C ALA A 69 -11.18 11.45 -0.39
N GLY A 70 -11.85 10.65 -1.22
CA GLY A 70 -11.24 9.63 -2.07
C GLY A 70 -11.96 9.56 -3.42
N HIS A 71 -11.25 9.15 -4.46
CA HIS A 71 -11.80 9.03 -5.81
C HIS A 71 -11.58 7.62 -6.35
N SER A 72 -12.63 6.79 -6.31
CA SER A 72 -12.53 5.37 -6.61
C SER A 72 -11.40 4.69 -5.80
N LEU A 73 -11.13 3.44 -6.14
CA LEU A 73 -9.84 2.79 -5.90
C LEU A 73 -9.11 2.58 -7.23
#